data_AF-A0A699I3P6-F1
#
_entry.id   AF-A0A699I3P6-F1
#
_cell.length_a   1.000
_cell.length_b   1.000
_cell.length_c   1.000
_cell.angle_alpha   90.00
_cell.angle_beta   90.00
_cell.angle_gamma   90.00
#
_symmetry.space_group_name_H-M   'P 1'
#
loop_
_entity.id
_entity.type
_entity.pdbx_description
1 polymer ?
#
loop_
_entity_poly.entity_id
_entity_poly.type
_entity_poly.pdbx_seq_one_letter_code
_entity_poly.pdbx_strand_id
1 'polypeptide(L)'
;MQRPGTPLYNIKAYLPVVESFGFSGALRAATSGQAFPQCVFDHWDMMLADPLDANSPAGALVATIRKRKGLKEQMTPLSDFEDKL
;
A
#
# COMPACT_ATOMS: atom_id res chain seq x y z
N MET A 1 20.61 -10.95 10.63
CA MET A 1 21.79 -11.69 11.13
C MET A 1 22.62 -12.10 9.92
N GLN A 2 23.95 -11.94 9.98
CA GLN A 2 24.84 -12.41 8.91
C GLN A 2 24.74 -13.94 8.80
N ARG A 3 24.68 -14.47 7.59
CA ARG A 3 24.69 -15.93 7.37
C ARG A 3 26.09 -16.47 7.73
N PRO A 4 26.21 -17.45 8.64
CA PRO A 4 27.51 -18.02 8.99
C PRO A 4 28.25 -18.53 7.75
N GLY A 5 29.54 -18.22 7.65
CA GLY A 5 30.40 -18.65 6.55
C GLY A 5 30.26 -17.88 5.24
N THR A 6 29.41 -16.84 5.15
CA THR A 6 29.31 -15.98 3.96
C THR A 6 29.20 -14.50 4.34
N PRO A 7 29.51 -13.56 3.42
CA PRO A 7 29.29 -12.13 3.65
C PRO A 7 27.81 -11.71 3.50
N LEU A 8 26.88 -12.66 3.38
CA LEU A 8 25.47 -12.36 3.09
C LEU A 8 24.68 -11.99 4.35
N TYR A 9 23.80 -11.02 4.22
CA TYR A 9 22.87 -10.60 5.27
C TYR A 9 21.42 -10.85 4.84
N ASN A 10 20.61 -11.39 5.75
CA ASN A 10 19.17 -11.49 5.58
C ASN A 10 18.48 -10.36 6.36
N ILE A 11 17.75 -9.52 5.63
CA ILE A 11 16.93 -8.43 6.17
C ILE A 11 15.47 -8.76 5.89
N LYS A 12 14.62 -8.62 6.90
CA LYS A 12 13.17 -8.74 6.77
C LYS A 12 12.53 -7.41 7.12
N ALA A 13 11.58 -6.98 6.32
CA ALA A 13 10.81 -5.76 6.51
C ALA A 13 9.42 -5.94 5.90
N TYR A 14 8.47 -5.12 6.36
CA TYR A 14 7.17 -4.99 5.70
C TYR A 14 7.26 -3.94 4.59
N LEU A 15 6.62 -4.25 3.46
CA LEU A 15 6.54 -3.38 2.29
C LEU A 15 5.06 -3.26 1.91
N PRO A 16 4.46 -2.05 1.97
CA PRO A 16 3.11 -1.84 1.49
C PRO A 16 2.97 -2.30 0.04
N VAL A 17 1.95 -3.11 -0.27
CA VAL A 17 1.76 -3.69 -1.61
C VAL A 17 1.64 -2.59 -2.68
N VAL A 18 0.99 -1.47 -2.35
CA VAL A 18 0.82 -0.32 -3.26
C VAL A 18 2.17 0.34 -3.63
N GLU A 19 3.19 0.23 -2.78
CA GLU A 19 4.54 0.78 -3.00
C GLU A 19 5.52 -0.25 -3.59
N SER A 20 5.09 -1.50 -3.77
CA SER A 20 5.97 -2.57 -4.25
C SER A 20 6.25 -2.53 -5.75
N PHE A 21 5.43 -1.81 -6.53
CA PHE A 21 5.63 -1.67 -7.97
C PHE A 21 6.92 -0.90 -8.27
N GLY A 22 7.85 -1.54 -8.98
CA GLY A 22 9.17 -0.96 -9.28
C GLY A 22 10.21 -1.09 -8.15
N PHE A 23 9.82 -1.60 -6.98
CA PHE A 23 10.71 -1.75 -5.82
C PHE A 23 11.99 -2.53 -6.14
N SER A 24 11.88 -3.66 -6.86
CA SER A 24 13.04 -4.49 -7.19
C SER A 24 14.11 -3.73 -8.00
N GLY A 25 13.68 -2.90 -8.97
CA GLY A 25 14.57 -2.06 -9.75
C GLY A 25 15.22 -0.96 -8.89
N ALA A 26 14.42 -0.29 -8.06
CA ALA A 26 14.91 0.76 -7.15
C ALA A 26 15.93 0.22 -6.13
N LEU A 27 15.64 -0.93 -5.51
CA LEU A 27 16.54 -1.58 -4.55
C LEU A 27 17.86 -1.99 -5.22
N ARG A 28 17.78 -2.58 -6.42
CA ARG A 28 18.97 -2.97 -7.18
C ARG A 28 19.86 -1.75 -7.49
N ALA A 29 19.26 -0.65 -7.94
CA ALA A 29 19.98 0.59 -8.22
C ALA A 29 20.63 1.16 -6.95
N ALA A 30 19.89 1.23 -5.84
CA ALA A 30 20.36 1.78 -4.57
C ALA A 30 21.47 0.94 -3.91
N THR A 31 21.61 -0.33 -4.29
CA THR A 31 22.59 -1.27 -3.71
C THR A 31 23.64 -1.73 -4.71
N SER A 32 23.76 -1.04 -5.86
CA SER A 32 24.71 -1.41 -6.93
C SER A 32 24.58 -2.87 -7.37
N GLY A 33 23.37 -3.43 -7.33
CA GLY A 33 23.09 -4.81 -7.73
C GLY A 33 23.36 -5.87 -6.68
N GLN A 34 23.72 -5.50 -5.44
CA GLN A 34 24.09 -6.46 -4.40
C GLN A 34 22.90 -7.03 -3.62
N ALA A 35 21.75 -6.34 -3.62
CA ALA A 35 20.54 -6.82 -2.95
C ALA A 35 19.60 -7.55 -3.91
N PHE A 36 19.03 -8.65 -3.40
CA PHE A 36 18.07 -9.50 -4.11
C PHE A 36 16.80 -9.62 -3.27
N PRO A 37 15.71 -8.91 -3.64
CA PRO A 37 14.48 -8.96 -2.87
C PRO A 37 13.71 -10.25 -3.14
N GLN A 38 13.15 -10.82 -2.07
CA GLN A 38 12.13 -11.86 -2.14
C GLN A 38 10.91 -11.35 -1.38
N CYS A 39 9.80 -11.13 -2.08
CA CYS A 39 8.56 -10.64 -1.50
C CYS A 39 7.50 -11.75 -1.50
N VAL A 40 6.84 -11.93 -0.36
CA VAL A 40 5.66 -12.78 -0.19
C VAL A 40 4.60 -11.98 0.54
N PHE A 41 3.32 -12.30 0.33
CA PHE A 41 2.25 -11.71 1.12
C PHE A 41 2.41 -12.14 2.59
N ASP A 42 2.24 -11.18 3.51
CA ASP A 42 2.37 -11.41 4.96
C ASP A 42 1.01 -11.23 5.66
N HIS A 43 0.45 -10.02 5.66
CA HIS A 43 -0.83 -9.70 6.30
C HIS A 43 -1.54 -8.49 5.68
N TRP A 44 -2.74 -8.22 6.16
CA TRP A 44 -3.45 -6.96 5.95
C TRP A 44 -3.15 -6.01 7.11
N ASP A 45 -2.72 -4.80 6.82
CA ASP A 45 -2.51 -3.75 7.82
C ASP A 45 -3.47 -2.57 7.58
N MET A 46 -3.88 -1.92 8.66
CA MET A 46 -4.85 -0.83 8.62
C MET A 46 -4.18 0.49 8.26
N MET A 47 -4.78 1.20 7.29
CA MET A 47 -4.38 2.59 7.02
C MET A 47 -4.97 3.51 8.09
N LEU A 48 -4.13 4.30 8.76
CA LEU A 48 -4.57 5.22 9.84
C LEU A 48 -5.32 6.47 9.33
N ALA A 49 -5.34 6.70 8.01
CA ALA A 49 -6.03 7.83 7.40
C ALA A 49 -7.53 7.54 7.21
N ASP A 50 -8.38 8.52 7.51
CA ASP A 50 -9.83 8.41 7.35
C ASP A 50 -10.21 8.29 5.85
N PRO A 51 -10.84 7.20 5.40
CA PRO A 51 -11.23 7.04 4.00
C PRO A 51 -12.39 7.96 3.56
N LEU A 52 -13.08 8.62 4.48
CA LEU A 52 -14.18 9.55 4.19
C LEU A 52 -13.72 11.01 4.06
N ASP A 53 -12.55 11.36 4.59
CA ASP A 53 -11.93 12.66 4.35
C ASP A 53 -11.28 12.69 2.96
N ALA A 54 -11.83 13.51 2.07
CA ALA A 54 -11.35 13.66 0.70
C ALA A 54 -9.91 14.21 0.60
N ASN A 55 -9.42 14.87 1.66
CA ASN A 55 -8.04 15.38 1.73
C ASN A 55 -7.05 14.34 2.26
N SER A 56 -7.52 13.18 2.72
CA SER A 56 -6.67 12.13 3.25
C SER A 56 -6.10 11.23 2.14
N PRO A 57 -4.93 10.60 2.35
CA PRO A 57 -4.39 9.62 1.40
C PRO A 57 -5.34 8.43 1.16
N ALA A 58 -6.09 8.01 2.18
CA ALA A 58 -7.08 6.95 2.05
C ALA A 58 -8.27 7.40 1.20
N GLY A 59 -8.76 8.62 1.40
CA GLY A 59 -9.84 9.21 0.62
C GLY A 59 -9.49 9.35 -0.86
N ALA A 60 -8.29 9.82 -1.17
CA ALA A 60 -7.78 9.91 -2.55
C ALA A 60 -7.71 8.54 -3.24
N LEU A 61 -7.24 7.51 -2.54
CA LEU A 61 -7.18 6.14 -3.04
C LEU A 61 -8.59 5.59 -3.32
N VAL A 62 -9.51 5.78 -2.38
CA VAL A 62 -10.91 5.38 -2.50
C VAL A 62 -11.58 6.04 -3.70
N ALA A 63 -11.44 7.37 -3.85
CA ALA A 63 -12.01 8.12 -4.96
C ALA A 63 -11.50 7.60 -6.32
N THR A 64 -10.20 7.33 -6.43
CA THR A 64 -9.58 6.76 -7.64
C THR A 64 -10.16 5.40 -7.99
N ILE A 65 -10.35 4.52 -6.99
CA ILE A 65 -10.93 3.19 -7.19
C ILE A 65 -12.40 3.30 -7.62
N ARG A 66 -13.19 4.19 -6.98
CA ARG A 66 -14.60 4.41 -7.30
C ARG A 66 -14.77 4.90 -8.74
N LYS A 67 -13.98 5.90 -9.16
CA LYS A 67 -13.94 6.40 -10.54
C LYS A 67 -13.67 5.28 -11.54
N ARG A 68 -12.62 4.47 -11.30
CA ARG A 68 -12.27 3.32 -12.16
C ARG A 68 -13.40 2.28 -12.25
N LYS A 69 -14.22 2.16 -11.22
CA LYS A 69 -15.36 1.24 -11.16
C LYS A 69 -16.67 1.85 -11.67
N GLY A 70 -16.67 3.08 -12.17
CA GLY A 70 -17.88 3.76 -12.66
C GLY A 70 -18.85 4.18 -11.55
N LEU A 71 -18.36 4.33 -10.31
CA LEU A 71 -19.14 4.80 -9.17
C LEU A 71 -18.97 6.31 -8.99
N LYS A 72 -19.90 6.96 -8.29
CA LYS A 72 -19.77 8.39 -7.88
C LYS A 72 -18.46 8.56 -7.09
N GLU A 73 -17.61 9.51 -7.47
CA GLU A 73 -16.31 9.71 -6.80
C GLU A 73 -16.50 10.09 -5.32
N GLN A 74 -17.44 10.97 -5.03
CA GLN A 74 -17.84 11.31 -3.67
C GLN A 74 -18.52 10.12 -3.01
N MET A 75 -18.19 9.88 -1.73
CA MET A 75 -18.90 8.90 -0.92
C MET A 75 -20.34 9.34 -0.69
N THR A 76 -21.25 8.37 -0.73
CA THR A 76 -22.66 8.61 -0.44
C THR A 76 -22.78 9.02 1.03
N PRO A 77 -23.37 10.19 1.35
CA PRO A 77 -23.54 10.62 2.73
C PRO A 77 -24.50 9.68 3.46
N LEU A 78 -24.35 9.57 4.79
CA LEU A 78 -25.20 8.71 5.61
C LEU A 78 -26.69 9.02 5.44
N SER A 79 -27.03 10.30 5.24
CA SER A 79 -28.41 10.78 5.05
C SER A 79 -29.17 10.13 3.90
N ASP A 80 -28.49 9.66 2.87
CA ASP A 80 -29.13 8.99 1.72
C ASP A 80 -29.61 7.58 2.08
N PHE A 81 -29.15 7.04 3.21
CA PHE A 81 -29.54 5.73 3.75
C PHE A 81 -30.52 5.84 4.93
N GLU A 82 -30.80 7.04 5.41
CA GLU A 82 -31.73 7.29 6.51
C GLU A 82 -33.16 7.45 5.96
N ASP A 83 -34.10 6.71 6.54
CA ASP A 83 -35.53 6.94 6.28
C ASP A 83 -36.03 8.07 7.19
N LYS A 84 -36.66 9.08 6.60
CA LYS A 84 -37.20 10.22 7.36
C LYS A 84 -38.61 9.87 7.80
N LEU A 85 -38.76 9.61 9.11
CA LEU A 85 -40.05 9.51 9.80
C LEU A 85 -40.84 10.83 9.73
#